data_AF-A0A662HC54-F1
#
_entry.id   AF-A0A662HC54-F1
#
_cell.length_a   1.000
_cell.length_b   1.000
_cell.length_c   1.000
_cell.angle_alpha   90.00
_cell.angle_beta   90.00
_cell.angle_gamma   90.00
#
_symmetry.space_group_name_H-M   'P 1'
#
loop_
_entity.id
_entity.type
_entity.pdbx_description
1 polymer ?
#
loop_
_entity_poly.entity_id
_entity_poly.type
_entity_poly.pdbx_seq_one_letter_code
_entity_poly.pdbx_strand_id
1 'polypeptide(L)'
;MALAGDRMGVGRGRRACHGGSAMKLDLSVKVNVYSAIVREFLEEVLRDVERRAHTSFTLFSSSITKRLSKIFKGQEVWNLLEFTKRWTDEVYDAASRLFGVAFRFSMRTMTRLTINTRDAYMPLEIGVAWHPYFNVPYIPATALKGALRAYFRSCSVEVCGLGEEELFGTWKRRGEEGGEREGVLRFFDALPVSCEKGLVEPDIVNPHYPEVEGVIDEASVRPRPLVYPAVPRGVTFSAIIAADLSEVKCDQGRFVARLLKEVQEALAGGLGARTSLGYGILEVKLDNFRWVGV
;
A
#
# COMPACT_ATOMS: atom_id res chain seq x y z
N MET A 1 -28.97 -1.77 -65.95
CA MET A 1 -27.54 -1.95 -66.28
C MET A 1 -26.83 -0.68 -65.82
N ALA A 2 -26.25 -0.64 -64.61
CA ALA A 2 -24.84 -1.00 -64.32
C ALA A 2 -23.89 -0.09 -65.13
N LEU A 3 -22.97 0.73 -64.60
CA LEU A 3 -22.07 0.65 -63.43
C LEU A 3 -21.64 2.10 -63.05
N ALA A 4 -21.62 2.48 -61.76
CA ALA A 4 -20.42 2.64 -60.88
C ALA A 4 -19.31 3.55 -61.46
N GLY A 5 -18.82 4.61 -60.81
CA GLY A 5 -18.77 4.93 -59.38
C GLY A 5 -17.33 5.27 -59.02
N ASP A 6 -16.88 6.49 -59.35
CA ASP A 6 -15.52 6.96 -59.11
C ASP A 6 -15.39 7.46 -57.66
N ARG A 7 -14.72 6.69 -56.80
CA ARG A 7 -14.37 7.10 -55.42
C ARG A 7 -12.86 7.13 -55.30
N MET A 8 -12.29 8.34 -55.31
CA MET A 8 -10.94 8.57 -54.79
C MET A 8 -10.91 8.20 -53.31
N GLY A 9 -10.27 7.07 -53.00
CA GLY A 9 -10.00 6.64 -51.64
C GLY A 9 -8.94 7.52 -51.01
N VAL A 10 -9.33 8.23 -49.94
CA VAL A 10 -8.39 8.82 -48.98
C VAL A 10 -7.59 7.68 -48.37
N GLY A 11 -6.28 7.67 -48.65
CA GLY A 11 -5.35 6.66 -48.18
C GLY A 11 -5.39 6.50 -46.66
N ARG A 12 -5.81 5.31 -46.21
CA ARG A 12 -5.62 4.87 -44.82
C ARG A 12 -4.11 4.79 -44.55
N GLY A 13 -3.58 5.78 -43.85
CA GLY A 13 -2.27 5.71 -43.23
C GLY A 13 -2.22 4.49 -42.30
N ARG A 14 -1.53 3.44 -42.72
CA ARG A 14 -1.16 2.31 -41.87
C ARG A 14 -0.28 2.87 -40.75
N ARG A 15 -0.82 3.04 -39.54
CA ARG A 15 0.00 3.17 -38.34
C ARG A 15 0.73 1.86 -38.16
N ALA A 16 2.01 1.86 -38.51
CA ALA A 16 2.92 0.77 -38.23
C ALA A 16 2.98 0.55 -36.71
N CYS A 17 2.47 -0.58 -36.25
CA CYS A 17 2.76 -1.11 -34.91
C CYS A 17 4.27 -1.33 -34.84
N HIS A 18 5.01 -0.32 -34.36
CA HIS A 18 6.41 -0.49 -34.02
C HIS A 18 6.46 -1.40 -32.81
N GLY A 19 7.03 -2.59 -33.00
CA GLY A 19 7.29 -3.54 -31.93
C GLY A 19 8.11 -2.85 -30.84
N GLY A 20 7.57 -2.89 -29.62
CA GLY A 20 8.25 -2.36 -28.44
C GLY A 20 9.65 -2.98 -28.33
N SER A 21 10.65 -2.11 -28.28
CA SER A 21 12.01 -2.47 -27.91
C SER A 21 11.93 -3.22 -26.57
N ALA A 22 12.45 -4.45 -26.52
CA ALA A 22 12.36 -5.28 -25.33
C ALA A 22 13.08 -4.58 -24.15
N MET A 23 12.30 -4.04 -23.20
CA MET A 23 12.77 -3.51 -21.92
C MET A 23 13.81 -4.47 -21.32
N LYS A 24 15.02 -3.97 -21.09
CA LYS A 24 16.18 -4.75 -20.63
C LYS A 24 16.40 -4.57 -19.12
N LEU A 25 15.30 -4.47 -18.38
CA LEU A 25 15.36 -4.35 -16.94
C LEU A 25 15.70 -5.69 -16.28
N ASP A 26 16.88 -5.78 -15.69
CA ASP A 26 17.26 -6.84 -14.74
C ASP A 26 16.61 -6.55 -13.37
N LEU A 27 15.34 -6.94 -13.23
CA LEU A 27 14.70 -7.02 -11.93
C LEU A 27 14.88 -8.44 -11.41
N SER A 28 15.49 -8.55 -10.23
CA SER A 28 15.45 -9.74 -9.39
C SER A 28 15.10 -9.33 -7.96
N VAL A 29 14.76 -10.29 -7.11
CA VAL A 29 14.45 -10.00 -5.70
C VAL A 29 15.67 -9.38 -4.97
N LYS A 30 16.88 -9.60 -5.47
CA LYS A 30 18.14 -9.06 -4.94
C LYS A 30 18.40 -7.61 -5.31
N VAL A 31 17.69 -7.07 -6.29
CA VAL A 31 17.82 -5.67 -6.71
C VAL A 31 16.77 -4.85 -5.98
N ASN A 32 17.18 -3.70 -5.44
CA ASN A 32 16.26 -2.72 -4.87
C ASN A 32 15.25 -2.29 -5.96
N VAL A 33 13.99 -2.72 -5.80
CA VAL A 33 12.92 -2.50 -6.79
C VAL A 33 12.71 -1.02 -7.06
N TYR A 34 12.80 -0.20 -6.02
CA TYR A 34 12.61 1.24 -6.13
C TYR A 34 13.62 1.85 -7.12
N SER A 35 14.90 1.57 -6.89
CA SER A 35 16.02 2.05 -7.70
C SER A 35 15.96 1.48 -9.11
N ALA A 36 15.58 0.22 -9.26
CA ALA A 36 15.43 -0.42 -10.57
C ALA A 36 14.31 0.21 -11.41
N ILE A 37 13.14 0.48 -10.81
CA ILE A 37 12.02 1.12 -11.50
C ILE A 37 12.38 2.56 -11.89
N VAL A 38 12.99 3.33 -10.98
CA VAL A 38 13.43 4.71 -11.27
C VAL A 38 14.45 4.72 -12.41
N ARG A 39 15.46 3.84 -12.35
CA ARG A 39 16.47 3.75 -13.42
C ARG A 39 15.84 3.41 -14.77
N GLU A 40 14.98 2.40 -14.82
CA GLU A 40 14.32 2.00 -16.08
C GLU A 40 13.42 3.11 -16.62
N PHE A 41 12.74 3.84 -15.74
CA PHE A 41 11.94 5.00 -16.15
C PHE A 41 12.80 6.07 -16.81
N LEU A 42 13.93 6.43 -16.20
CA LEU A 42 14.87 7.41 -16.76
C LEU A 42 15.45 6.92 -18.10
N GLU A 43 15.84 5.65 -18.20
CA GLU A 43 16.32 5.08 -19.46
C GLU A 43 15.26 5.12 -20.57
N GLU A 44 14.00 4.84 -20.25
CA GLU A 44 12.91 4.89 -21.22
C GLU A 44 12.66 6.34 -21.68
N VAL A 45 12.68 7.30 -20.76
CA VAL A 45 12.56 8.74 -21.08
C VAL A 45 13.71 9.19 -21.99
N LEU A 46 14.95 8.76 -21.73
CA LEU A 46 16.09 9.08 -22.60
C LEU A 46 15.92 8.50 -24.00
N ARG A 47 15.46 7.25 -24.13
CA ARG A 47 15.20 6.62 -25.42
C ARG A 47 14.08 7.32 -26.19
N ASP A 48 13.06 7.79 -25.50
CA ASP A 48 11.96 8.56 -26.10
C ASP A 48 12.47 9.89 -26.68
N VAL A 49 13.29 10.61 -25.93
CA VAL A 49 13.95 11.84 -26.39
C VAL A 49 14.81 11.59 -27.62
N GLU A 50 15.65 10.55 -27.60
CA GLU A 50 16.52 10.18 -28.72
C GLU A 50 15.74 9.80 -29.98
N ARG A 51 14.65 9.04 -29.82
CA ARG A 51 13.83 8.54 -30.94
C ARG A 51 12.77 9.54 -31.42
N ARG A 52 12.63 10.69 -30.74
CA ARG A 52 11.46 11.59 -30.88
C ARG A 52 10.14 10.82 -30.77
N ALA A 53 10.14 9.79 -29.93
CA ALA A 53 8.99 8.94 -29.64
C ALA A 53 8.38 9.36 -28.29
N HIS A 54 7.19 8.84 -28.02
CA HIS A 54 6.55 9.01 -26.71
C HIS A 54 6.01 7.64 -26.29
N THR A 55 6.74 6.92 -25.45
CA THR A 55 6.22 5.76 -24.75
C THR A 55 5.18 6.23 -23.74
N SER A 56 4.00 5.60 -23.78
CA SER A 56 2.96 5.92 -22.81
C SER A 56 3.39 5.48 -21.41
N PHE A 57 3.32 6.40 -20.44
CA PHE A 57 3.57 6.12 -19.02
C PHE A 57 2.72 4.95 -18.51
N THR A 58 1.49 4.81 -19.01
CA THR A 58 0.60 3.67 -18.71
C THR A 58 1.18 2.34 -19.20
N LEU A 59 1.80 2.31 -20.38
CA LEU A 59 2.46 1.10 -20.90
C LEU A 59 3.70 0.75 -20.06
N PHE A 60 4.49 1.75 -19.67
CA PHE A 60 5.61 1.58 -18.75
C PHE A 60 5.14 0.97 -17.43
N SER A 61 4.17 1.60 -16.77
CA SER A 61 3.59 1.15 -15.50
C SER A 61 3.02 -0.27 -15.60
N SER A 62 2.30 -0.58 -16.69
CA SER A 62 1.77 -1.91 -16.95
C SER A 62 2.85 -2.97 -17.10
N SER A 63 3.92 -2.65 -17.83
CA SER A 63 5.06 -3.55 -18.04
C SER A 63 5.78 -3.87 -16.73
N ILE A 64 6.09 -2.84 -15.94
CA ILE A 64 6.74 -2.98 -14.63
C ILE A 64 5.86 -3.81 -13.69
N THR A 65 4.57 -3.50 -13.59
CA THR A 65 3.64 -4.25 -12.73
C THR A 65 3.62 -5.74 -13.05
N LYS A 66 3.54 -6.09 -14.34
CA LYS A 66 3.57 -7.49 -14.78
C LYS A 66 4.89 -8.18 -14.46
N ARG A 67 6.02 -7.46 -14.52
CA ARG A 67 7.34 -7.98 -14.14
C ARG A 67 7.43 -8.20 -12.63
N LEU A 68 7.02 -7.23 -11.82
CA LEU A 68 6.99 -7.36 -10.36
C LEU A 68 6.19 -8.58 -9.93
N SER A 69 5.01 -8.81 -10.51
CA SER A 69 4.21 -9.99 -10.16
C SER A 69 4.85 -11.33 -10.54
N LYS A 70 5.77 -11.37 -11.50
CA LYS A 70 6.50 -12.59 -11.82
C LYS A 70 7.64 -12.85 -10.83
N ILE A 71 8.29 -11.77 -10.39
CA ILE A 71 9.50 -11.82 -9.55
C ILE A 71 9.15 -12.06 -8.08
N PHE A 72 8.09 -11.42 -7.60
CA PHE A 72 7.62 -11.56 -6.22
C PHE A 72 6.72 -12.79 -6.04
N LYS A 73 7.19 -13.93 -6.58
CA LYS A 73 6.61 -15.28 -6.45
C LYS A 73 7.72 -16.31 -6.27
N GLY A 74 7.39 -17.46 -5.67
CA GLY A 74 8.31 -18.59 -5.56
C GLY A 74 9.37 -18.44 -4.46
N GLN A 75 10.51 -19.12 -4.63
CA GLN A 75 11.45 -19.36 -3.52
C GLN A 75 12.13 -18.09 -2.99
N GLU A 76 12.44 -17.12 -3.85
CA GLU A 76 13.14 -15.90 -3.43
C GLU A 76 12.32 -15.03 -2.47
N VAL A 77 10.98 -15.11 -2.56
CA VAL A 77 10.07 -14.42 -1.65
C VAL A 77 10.19 -14.96 -0.22
N TRP A 78 10.41 -16.27 -0.06
CA TRP A 78 10.53 -16.88 1.27
C TRP A 78 11.71 -16.31 2.05
N ASN A 79 12.85 -16.06 1.39
CA ASN A 79 14.01 -15.47 2.05
C ASN A 79 13.73 -14.05 2.55
N LEU A 80 13.00 -13.24 1.76
CA LEU A 80 12.56 -11.92 2.19
C LEU A 80 11.60 -12.01 3.39
N LEU A 81 10.63 -12.92 3.32
CA LEU A 81 9.66 -13.14 4.40
C LEU A 81 10.31 -13.64 5.70
N GLU A 82 11.33 -14.48 5.59
CA GLU A 82 12.10 -14.94 6.76
C GLU A 82 12.89 -13.78 7.38
N PHE A 83 13.49 -12.93 6.54
CA PHE A 83 14.20 -11.75 7.01
C PHE A 83 13.26 -10.74 7.69
N THR A 84 12.12 -10.41 7.07
CA THR A 84 11.13 -9.51 7.67
C THR A 84 10.55 -10.08 8.95
N LYS A 85 10.30 -11.40 9.01
CA LYS A 85 9.86 -12.08 10.23
C LYS A 85 10.86 -11.89 11.37
N ARG A 86 12.14 -12.18 11.12
CA ARG A 86 13.21 -11.98 12.13
C ARG A 86 13.31 -10.53 12.57
N TRP A 87 13.23 -9.59 11.63
CA TRP A 87 13.22 -8.16 11.95
C TRP A 87 12.02 -7.77 12.83
N THR A 88 10.82 -8.26 12.50
CA THR A 88 9.63 -7.99 13.33
C THR A 88 9.74 -8.63 14.72
N ASP A 89 10.39 -9.78 14.86
CA ASP A 89 10.68 -10.38 16.17
C ASP A 89 11.62 -9.47 16.99
N GLU A 90 12.69 -8.96 16.38
CA GLU A 90 13.65 -8.05 17.04
C GLU A 90 13.01 -6.72 17.44
N VAL A 91 12.21 -6.10 16.55
CA VAL A 91 11.49 -4.86 16.84
C VAL A 91 10.47 -5.08 17.96
N TYR A 92 9.79 -6.21 17.96
CA TYR A 92 8.83 -6.54 19.01
C TYR A 92 9.52 -6.69 20.37
N ASP A 93 10.64 -7.41 20.41
CA ASP A 93 11.43 -7.59 21.63
C ASP A 93 11.97 -6.27 22.17
N ALA A 94 12.45 -5.39 21.29
CA ALA A 94 12.90 -4.05 21.66
C ALA A 94 11.75 -3.18 22.16
N ALA A 95 10.61 -3.18 21.46
CA ALA A 95 9.44 -2.41 21.84
C ALA A 95 8.88 -2.84 23.21
N SER A 96 8.84 -4.14 23.50
CA SER A 96 8.43 -4.67 24.80
C SER A 96 9.32 -4.18 25.94
N ARG A 97 10.63 -4.01 25.71
CA ARG A 97 11.57 -3.52 26.73
C ARG A 97 11.49 -2.01 26.95
N LEU A 98 11.14 -1.24 25.91
CA LEU A 98 11.18 0.22 25.94
C LEU A 98 9.89 0.87 26.44
N PHE A 99 8.72 0.33 26.06
CA PHE A 99 7.44 1.02 26.26
C PHE A 99 6.57 0.39 27.36
N GLY A 100 7.08 -0.57 28.13
CA GLY A 100 6.34 -1.28 29.18
C GLY A 100 5.39 -2.35 28.64
N VAL A 101 4.60 -2.04 27.59
CA VAL A 101 3.77 -3.02 26.89
C VAL A 101 3.91 -2.89 25.38
N ALA A 102 4.09 -4.03 24.72
CA ALA A 102 3.97 -4.16 23.28
C ALA A 102 3.10 -5.35 22.92
N PHE A 103 2.30 -5.20 21.88
CA PHE A 103 1.43 -6.23 21.36
C PHE A 103 1.70 -6.44 19.87
N ARG A 104 1.71 -7.72 19.49
CA ARG A 104 1.92 -8.15 18.11
C ARG A 104 0.69 -8.88 17.61
N PHE A 105 0.22 -8.47 16.45
CA PHE A 105 -0.92 -9.08 15.78
C PHE A 105 -0.61 -9.30 14.30
N SER A 106 -1.20 -10.38 13.78
CA SER A 106 -1.17 -10.70 12.37
C SER A 106 -2.39 -10.11 11.67
N MET A 107 -2.17 -9.59 10.47
CA MET A 107 -3.21 -9.09 9.58
C MET A 107 -3.11 -9.82 8.26
N ARG A 108 -4.05 -10.73 7.99
CA ARG A 108 -4.11 -11.48 6.74
C ARG A 108 -5.04 -10.79 5.75
N THR A 109 -4.54 -10.51 4.55
CA THR A 109 -5.33 -9.92 3.47
C THR A 109 -6.38 -10.90 2.96
N MET A 110 -7.67 -10.58 3.12
CA MET A 110 -8.79 -11.36 2.62
C MET A 110 -9.16 -10.95 1.19
N THR A 111 -9.04 -9.66 0.89
CA THR A 111 -9.12 -9.10 -0.47
C THR A 111 -7.79 -8.46 -0.86
N ARG A 112 -7.69 -7.97 -2.11
CA ARG A 112 -6.52 -7.22 -2.57
C ARG A 112 -6.31 -5.99 -1.72
N LEU A 113 -5.07 -5.76 -1.34
CA LEU A 113 -4.69 -4.59 -0.56
C LEU A 113 -3.92 -3.61 -1.44
N THR A 114 -4.36 -2.35 -1.44
CA THR A 114 -3.68 -1.24 -2.10
C THR A 114 -3.46 -0.15 -1.08
N ILE A 115 -2.21 0.25 -0.87
CA ILE A 115 -1.84 1.29 0.10
C ILE A 115 -0.84 2.20 -0.58
N ASN A 116 -0.92 3.50 -0.29
CA ASN A 116 -0.03 4.52 -0.84
C ASN A 116 -0.01 4.51 -2.37
N THR A 117 -1.20 4.58 -2.98
CA THR A 117 -1.39 4.53 -4.44
C THR A 117 -0.77 5.73 -5.16
N ARG A 118 -0.45 6.80 -4.44
CA ARG A 118 0.38 7.91 -4.90
C ARG A 118 1.71 7.88 -4.15
N ASP A 119 2.71 7.32 -4.79
CA ASP A 119 4.10 7.41 -4.33
C ASP A 119 4.81 8.48 -5.18
N ALA A 120 5.42 9.46 -4.51
CA ALA A 120 6.07 10.57 -5.20
C ALA A 120 7.38 10.16 -5.89
N TYR A 121 8.02 9.06 -5.48
CA TYR A 121 9.34 8.69 -6.01
C TYR A 121 9.39 7.33 -6.72
N MET A 122 8.32 6.53 -6.68
CA MET A 122 8.17 5.35 -7.54
C MET A 122 7.37 5.74 -8.78
N PRO A 123 7.96 5.78 -9.99
CA PRO A 123 7.30 6.28 -11.20
C PRO A 123 6.33 5.23 -11.78
N LEU A 124 5.28 4.92 -11.03
CA LEU A 124 4.13 4.14 -11.47
C LEU A 124 2.90 5.03 -11.46
N GLU A 125 1.98 4.78 -12.40
CA GLU A 125 0.76 5.57 -12.51
C GLU A 125 -0.15 5.39 -11.29
N ILE A 126 -0.19 4.17 -10.76
CA ILE A 126 -0.76 3.85 -9.46
C ILE A 126 0.29 2.97 -8.77
N GLY A 127 0.80 3.45 -7.64
CA GLY A 127 1.84 2.78 -6.87
C GLY A 127 1.30 1.80 -5.83
N VAL A 128 2.24 1.23 -5.08
CA VAL A 128 1.99 0.47 -3.86
C VAL A 128 3.07 0.85 -2.84
N ALA A 129 2.72 0.94 -1.57
CA ALA A 129 3.69 1.16 -0.49
C ALA A 129 4.79 0.09 -0.55
N TRP A 130 6.02 0.51 -0.84
CA TRP A 130 7.17 -0.36 -1.00
C TRP A 130 8.26 0.02 -0.03
N HIS A 131 8.75 -0.93 0.76
CA HIS A 131 9.82 -0.67 1.70
C HIS A 131 11.18 -0.81 0.98
N PRO A 132 11.97 0.26 0.85
CA PRO A 132 13.18 0.23 0.02
C PRO A 132 14.26 -0.70 0.59
N TYR A 133 14.41 -0.79 1.91
CA TYR A 133 15.44 -1.65 2.51
C TYR A 133 15.06 -3.14 2.50
N PHE A 134 13.86 -3.49 2.98
CA PHE A 134 13.37 -4.87 2.97
C PHE A 134 12.97 -5.38 1.58
N ASN A 135 12.81 -4.48 0.60
CA ASN A 135 12.40 -4.79 -0.76
C ASN A 135 11.09 -5.59 -0.84
N VAL A 136 10.10 -5.20 -0.03
CA VAL A 136 8.77 -5.82 0.04
C VAL A 136 7.68 -4.76 0.09
N PRO A 137 6.44 -5.07 -0.32
CA PRO A 137 5.31 -4.21 0.02
C PRO A 137 5.10 -4.20 1.53
N TYR A 138 4.69 -3.06 2.08
CA TYR A 138 4.46 -2.91 3.53
C TYR A 138 3.26 -2.02 3.82
N ILE A 139 2.80 -2.06 5.08
CA ILE A 139 1.76 -1.17 5.58
C ILE A 139 2.44 -0.12 6.46
N PRO A 140 2.48 1.16 6.05
CA PRO A 140 3.09 2.20 6.85
C PRO A 140 2.40 2.36 8.21
N ALA A 141 3.19 2.57 9.26
CA ALA A 141 2.72 2.84 10.62
C ALA A 141 1.74 4.01 10.65
N THR A 142 1.98 5.03 9.83
CA THR A 142 1.12 6.22 9.70
C THR A 142 -0.23 5.88 9.08
N ALA A 143 -0.29 4.96 8.12
CA ALA A 143 -1.55 4.50 7.52
C ALA A 143 -2.37 3.70 8.54
N LEU A 144 -1.71 2.80 9.29
CA LEU A 144 -2.35 2.04 10.36
C LEU A 144 -2.86 2.95 11.48
N LYS A 145 -2.00 3.86 11.98
CA LYS A 145 -2.36 4.87 12.99
C LYS A 145 -3.52 5.73 12.53
N GLY A 146 -3.50 6.20 11.28
CA GLY A 146 -4.55 7.04 10.71
C GLY A 146 -5.89 6.33 10.61
N ALA A 147 -5.92 5.08 10.18
CA ALA A 147 -7.14 4.28 10.10
C ALA A 147 -7.77 4.06 11.48
N LEU A 148 -6.96 3.65 12.47
CA LEU A 148 -7.44 3.48 13.84
C LEU A 148 -7.90 4.80 14.46
N ARG A 149 -7.11 5.87 14.32
CA ARG A 149 -7.47 7.21 14.81
C ARG A 149 -8.82 7.67 14.25
N ALA A 150 -9.04 7.46 12.94
CA ALA A 150 -10.29 7.81 12.30
C ALA A 150 -11.48 7.02 12.87
N TYR A 151 -11.32 5.72 13.09
CA TYR A 151 -12.34 4.86 13.71
C TYR A 151 -12.65 5.29 15.16
N PHE A 152 -11.62 5.50 15.98
CA PHE A 152 -11.78 5.92 17.37
C PHE A 152 -12.53 7.25 17.46
N ARG A 153 -12.22 8.19 16.58
CA ARG A 153 -12.94 9.47 16.48
C ARG A 153 -14.38 9.31 15.99
N SER A 154 -14.62 8.52 14.95
CA SER A 154 -15.97 8.37 14.37
C SER A 154 -16.94 7.63 15.27
N CYS A 155 -16.43 6.69 16.06
CA CYS A 155 -17.22 5.84 16.94
C CYS A 155 -17.17 6.29 18.41
N SER A 156 -16.49 7.41 18.71
CA SER A 156 -16.27 7.92 20.07
C SER A 156 -15.77 6.85 21.04
N VAL A 157 -14.81 6.05 20.57
CA VAL A 157 -14.27 4.91 21.33
C VAL A 157 -13.32 5.41 22.40
N GLU A 158 -13.51 4.91 23.61
CA GLU A 158 -12.60 5.13 24.72
C GLU A 158 -12.05 3.79 25.23
N VAL A 159 -10.76 3.77 25.55
CA VAL A 159 -10.11 2.63 26.18
C VAL A 159 -9.61 3.07 27.55
N CYS A 160 -10.23 2.56 28.61
CA CYS A 160 -9.88 2.92 29.98
C CYS A 160 -9.96 4.42 30.30
N GLY A 161 -10.92 5.12 29.70
CA GLY A 161 -11.10 6.57 29.88
C GLY A 161 -10.10 7.41 29.10
N LEU A 162 -9.30 6.80 28.23
CA LEU A 162 -8.46 7.49 27.24
C LEU A 162 -9.21 7.53 25.91
N GLY A 163 -9.40 8.74 25.38
CA GLY A 163 -10.02 8.98 24.09
C GLY A 163 -8.99 9.00 22.96
N GLU A 164 -9.44 9.46 21.80
CA GLU A 164 -8.62 9.52 20.59
C GLU A 164 -7.39 10.44 20.77
N GLU A 165 -7.55 11.58 21.43
CA GLU A 165 -6.44 12.53 21.64
C GLU A 165 -5.36 11.98 22.58
N GLU A 166 -5.74 11.29 23.66
CA GLU A 166 -4.82 10.62 24.57
C GLU A 166 -4.09 9.46 23.88
N LEU A 167 -4.82 8.63 23.13
CA LEU A 167 -4.27 7.41 22.54
C LEU A 167 -3.35 7.72 21.35
N PHE A 168 -3.73 8.68 20.50
CA PHE A 168 -3.04 8.96 19.23
C PHE A 168 -2.23 10.26 19.24
N GLY A 169 -2.46 11.14 20.21
CA GLY A 169 -1.81 12.43 20.35
C GLY A 169 -2.47 13.55 19.56
N THR A 170 -2.20 14.77 19.97
CA THR A 170 -2.65 16.00 19.32
C THR A 170 -1.46 16.72 18.70
N TRP A 171 -1.65 17.19 17.47
CA TRP A 171 -0.69 18.02 16.76
C TRP A 171 -1.39 19.32 16.37
N LYS A 172 -0.69 20.44 16.51
CA LYS A 172 -1.24 21.76 16.22
C LYS A 172 -0.54 22.40 15.05
N ARG A 173 -1.32 23.13 14.24
CA ARG A 173 -0.71 24.11 13.34
C ARG A 173 -0.44 25.38 14.12
N ARG A 174 0.61 26.10 13.68
CA ARG A 174 1.01 27.38 14.23
C ARG A 174 -0.20 28.34 14.23
N GLY A 175 -0.68 28.72 15.43
CA GLY A 175 -1.81 29.64 15.63
C GLY A 175 -3.07 29.05 16.26
N GLU A 176 -3.11 27.74 16.58
CA GLU A 176 -4.28 27.08 17.19
C GLU A 176 -4.19 26.99 18.73
N GLU A 177 -5.28 27.32 19.46
CA GLU A 177 -5.36 27.30 20.93
C GLU A 177 -5.46 25.89 21.53
N GLY A 178 -4.69 25.59 22.61
CA GLY A 178 -4.57 24.27 23.29
C GLY A 178 -3.14 23.69 23.28
N GLY A 179 -2.89 22.57 23.96
CA GLY A 179 -1.57 21.93 24.05
C GLY A 179 -1.28 20.84 23.00
N GLU A 180 0.00 20.67 22.65
CA GLU A 180 0.51 19.51 21.92
C GLU A 180 0.74 18.35 22.90
N ARG A 181 0.37 17.14 22.49
CA ARG A 181 0.50 15.94 23.31
C ARG A 181 0.99 14.77 22.47
N GLU A 182 1.96 14.06 22.98
CA GLU A 182 2.32 12.75 22.44
C GLU A 182 1.26 11.71 22.84
N GLY A 183 0.80 10.91 21.89
CA GLY A 183 -0.18 9.87 22.17
C GLY A 183 0.44 8.70 22.94
N VAL A 184 -0.37 7.97 23.71
CA VAL A 184 0.05 6.77 24.45
C VAL A 184 0.53 5.65 23.51
N LEU A 185 -0.07 5.52 22.33
CA LEU A 185 0.22 4.42 21.39
C LEU A 185 1.35 4.77 20.42
N ARG A 186 2.34 3.87 20.32
CA ARG A 186 3.41 3.90 19.31
C ARG A 186 3.16 2.84 18.25
N PHE A 187 3.18 3.25 16.99
CA PHE A 187 2.90 2.40 15.84
C PHE A 187 4.19 2.09 15.09
N PHE A 188 4.36 0.84 14.68
CA PHE A 188 5.45 0.40 13.81
C PHE A 188 4.91 -0.03 12.46
N ASP A 189 5.79 -0.04 11.45
CA ASP A 189 5.44 -0.50 10.11
C ASP A 189 5.09 -1.99 10.13
N ALA A 190 4.02 -2.37 9.43
CA ALA A 190 3.66 -3.78 9.30
C ALA A 190 4.34 -4.38 8.08
N LEU A 191 5.12 -5.43 8.30
CA LEU A 191 5.88 -6.13 7.27
C LEU A 191 5.25 -7.50 6.96
N PRO A 192 5.30 -7.97 5.70
CA PRO A 192 4.78 -9.28 5.34
C PRO A 192 5.68 -10.37 5.93
N VAL A 193 5.08 -11.36 6.58
CA VAL A 193 5.78 -12.50 7.23
C VAL A 193 5.41 -13.85 6.63
N SER A 194 4.31 -13.92 5.88
CA SER A 194 3.94 -15.10 5.10
C SER A 194 3.08 -14.72 3.88
N CYS A 195 3.08 -15.57 2.85
CA CYS A 195 2.16 -15.43 1.72
C CYS A 195 1.80 -16.79 1.10
N GLU A 196 0.63 -16.90 0.49
CA GLU A 196 0.22 -18.10 -0.25
C GLU A 196 0.81 -18.16 -1.67
N LYS A 197 0.66 -17.09 -2.45
CA LYS A 197 0.99 -17.08 -3.89
C LYS A 197 2.18 -16.19 -4.23
N GLY A 198 2.38 -15.13 -3.48
CA GLY A 198 3.36 -14.08 -3.75
C GLY A 198 2.99 -12.79 -3.03
N LEU A 199 3.81 -11.75 -3.22
CA LEU A 199 3.60 -10.45 -2.56
C LEU A 199 2.98 -9.40 -3.47
N VAL A 200 2.99 -9.62 -4.80
CA VAL A 200 2.48 -8.65 -5.78
C VAL A 200 1.69 -9.35 -6.88
N GLU A 201 0.51 -8.83 -7.17
CA GLU A 201 -0.27 -9.20 -8.35
C GLU A 201 -0.72 -7.97 -9.15
N PRO A 202 -0.88 -8.10 -10.49
CA PRO A 202 -1.45 -7.02 -11.28
C PRO A 202 -2.95 -6.92 -11.02
N ASP A 203 -3.44 -5.70 -10.90
CA ASP A 203 -4.86 -5.39 -10.96
C ASP A 203 -5.11 -4.26 -11.97
N ILE A 204 -6.37 -4.05 -12.38
CA ILE A 204 -6.73 -3.14 -13.46
C ILE A 204 -7.89 -2.24 -13.02
N VAL A 205 -7.75 -0.94 -13.25
CA VAL A 205 -8.88 -0.01 -13.27
C VAL A 205 -9.05 0.56 -14.66
N ASN A 206 -10.29 0.62 -15.12
CA ASN A 206 -10.61 1.17 -16.43
C ASN A 206 -11.48 2.42 -16.24
N PRO A 207 -10.89 3.62 -16.03
CA PRO A 207 -11.64 4.85 -16.08
C PRO A 207 -12.15 5.05 -17.51
N HIS A 208 -13.47 5.13 -17.65
CA HIS A 208 -14.16 5.30 -18.93
C HIS A 208 -14.31 6.79 -19.30
N TYR A 209 -14.53 7.62 -18.29
CA TYR A 209 -14.78 9.06 -18.44
C TYR A 209 -13.54 9.85 -17.99
N PRO A 210 -12.85 10.56 -18.90
CA PRO A 210 -11.88 11.56 -18.49
C PRO A 210 -12.65 12.74 -17.90
N GLU A 211 -12.70 12.84 -16.56
CA GLU A 211 -13.34 13.97 -15.89
C GLU A 211 -12.54 15.25 -16.19
N VAL A 212 -13.06 16.08 -17.08
CA VAL A 212 -12.61 17.45 -17.29
C VAL A 212 -13.74 18.34 -16.77
N GLU A 213 -13.47 19.10 -15.71
CA GLU A 213 -14.42 20.09 -15.14
C GLU A 213 -15.78 19.52 -14.70
N GLY A 214 -15.83 18.24 -14.29
CA GLY A 214 -17.04 17.63 -13.72
C GLY A 214 -18.15 17.31 -14.74
N VAL A 215 -17.87 17.41 -16.04
CA VAL A 215 -18.81 17.08 -17.11
C VAL A 215 -18.56 15.66 -17.60
N ILE A 216 -19.62 14.84 -17.58
CA ILE A 216 -19.62 13.49 -18.14
C ILE A 216 -20.24 13.58 -19.55
N ASP A 217 -19.43 13.34 -20.58
CA ASP A 217 -19.88 13.28 -21.97
C ASP A 217 -19.67 11.88 -22.56
N GLU A 218 -20.77 11.24 -22.94
CA GLU A 218 -20.78 9.91 -23.56
C GLU A 218 -20.03 9.87 -24.90
N ALA A 219 -20.03 10.97 -25.67
CA ALA A 219 -19.30 11.03 -26.93
C ALA A 219 -17.77 11.09 -26.73
N SER A 220 -17.32 11.49 -25.54
CA SER A 220 -15.91 11.61 -25.17
C SER A 220 -15.32 10.37 -24.50
N VAL A 221 -16.13 9.34 -24.25
CA VAL A 221 -15.74 8.11 -23.55
C VAL A 221 -14.53 7.46 -24.22
N ARG A 222 -13.46 7.31 -23.44
CA ARG A 222 -12.22 6.68 -23.88
C ARG A 222 -11.67 5.84 -22.73
N PRO A 223 -12.02 4.54 -22.67
CA PRO A 223 -11.55 3.65 -21.61
C PRO A 223 -10.03 3.55 -21.62
N ARG A 224 -9.39 3.75 -20.47
CA ARG A 224 -7.92 3.70 -20.32
C ARG A 224 -7.50 2.65 -19.28
N PRO A 225 -7.25 1.39 -19.66
CA PRO A 225 -6.88 0.36 -18.70
C PRO A 225 -5.57 0.71 -17.97
N LEU A 226 -5.68 1.04 -16.68
CA LEU A 226 -4.56 1.33 -15.78
C LEU A 226 -4.22 0.06 -15.02
N VAL A 227 -3.10 -0.57 -15.38
CA VAL A 227 -2.59 -1.77 -14.71
C VAL A 227 -1.61 -1.37 -13.62
N TYR A 228 -1.81 -1.85 -12.40
CA TYR A 228 -1.07 -1.43 -11.23
C TYR A 228 -0.80 -2.58 -10.24
N PRO A 229 0.25 -2.49 -9.41
CA PRO A 229 0.59 -3.52 -8.46
C PRO A 229 -0.35 -3.44 -7.24
N ALA A 230 -0.88 -4.59 -6.84
CA ALA A 230 -1.62 -4.77 -5.60
C ALA A 230 -1.03 -5.91 -4.79
N VAL A 231 -1.19 -5.85 -3.47
CA VAL A 231 -0.89 -7.00 -2.60
C VAL A 231 -2.02 -8.01 -2.76
N PRO A 232 -1.72 -9.28 -3.10
CA PRO A 232 -2.74 -10.30 -3.32
C PRO A 232 -3.39 -10.71 -2.01
N ARG A 233 -4.54 -11.41 -2.12
CA ARG A 233 -5.12 -12.13 -0.97
C ARG A 233 -4.16 -13.20 -0.45
N GLY A 234 -4.25 -13.51 0.84
CA GLY A 234 -3.44 -14.54 1.50
C GLY A 234 -2.03 -14.11 1.90
N VAL A 235 -1.73 -12.80 1.92
CA VAL A 235 -0.51 -12.26 2.54
C VAL A 235 -0.79 -11.92 3.99
N THR A 236 0.09 -12.34 4.89
CA THR A 236 -0.01 -12.02 6.32
C THR A 236 1.06 -11.01 6.69
N PHE A 237 0.65 -9.88 7.23
CA PHE A 237 1.52 -8.85 7.79
C PHE A 237 1.61 -9.01 9.30
N SER A 238 2.80 -8.80 9.87
CA SER A 238 2.97 -8.66 11.32
C SER A 238 3.04 -7.18 11.67
N ALA A 239 2.11 -6.73 12.50
CA ALA A 239 2.09 -5.37 13.04
C ALA A 239 2.39 -5.38 14.53
N ILE A 240 3.05 -4.32 14.98
CA ILE A 240 3.40 -4.09 16.37
C ILE A 240 2.88 -2.72 16.75
N ILE A 241 2.20 -2.68 17.89
CA ILE A 241 1.87 -1.43 18.57
C ILE A 241 2.39 -1.55 19.99
N ALA A 242 3.03 -0.50 20.46
CA ALA A 242 3.46 -0.37 21.84
C ALA A 242 2.67 0.73 22.54
N ALA A 243 2.55 0.65 23.85
CA ALA A 243 1.77 1.60 24.64
C ALA A 243 2.54 1.95 25.91
N ASP A 244 2.83 3.23 26.11
CA ASP A 244 3.37 3.72 27.37
C ASP A 244 2.25 3.80 28.41
N LEU A 245 2.25 2.87 29.36
CA LEU A 245 1.17 2.74 30.35
C LEU A 245 1.33 3.65 31.57
N SER A 246 2.30 4.57 31.58
CA SER A 246 2.53 5.49 32.71
C SER A 246 1.29 6.35 33.06
N GLU A 247 0.48 6.72 32.06
CA GLU A 247 -0.75 7.51 32.25
C GLU A 247 -2.04 6.67 32.35
N VAL A 248 -1.94 5.34 32.22
CA VAL A 248 -3.11 4.45 32.16
C VAL A 248 -3.54 4.03 33.57
N LYS A 249 -4.75 4.42 33.97
CA LYS A 249 -5.29 4.17 35.33
C LYS A 249 -5.96 2.80 35.52
N CYS A 250 -6.19 2.05 34.45
CA CYS A 250 -6.88 0.76 34.52
C CYS A 250 -5.90 -0.42 34.58
N ASP A 251 -6.41 -1.58 34.92
CA ASP A 251 -5.69 -2.85 34.78
C ASP A 251 -5.15 -3.02 33.35
N GLN A 252 -3.87 -3.36 33.24
CA GLN A 252 -3.16 -3.45 31.96
C GLN A 252 -3.75 -4.57 31.07
N GLY A 253 -4.14 -5.69 31.66
CA GLY A 253 -4.80 -6.79 30.93
C GLY A 253 -6.13 -6.33 30.31
N ARG A 254 -6.91 -5.54 31.07
CA ARG A 254 -8.14 -4.92 30.57
C ARG A 254 -7.87 -3.91 29.46
N PHE A 255 -6.83 -3.08 29.57
CA PHE A 255 -6.44 -2.13 28.53
C PHE A 255 -6.15 -2.87 27.21
N VAL A 256 -5.30 -3.90 27.28
CA VAL A 256 -4.90 -4.69 26.11
C VAL A 256 -6.08 -5.40 25.46
N ALA A 257 -6.91 -6.08 26.26
CA ALA A 257 -8.07 -6.81 25.75
C ALA A 257 -9.06 -5.87 25.03
N ARG A 258 -9.31 -4.69 25.60
CA ARG A 258 -10.20 -3.70 24.99
C ARG A 258 -9.58 -3.09 23.75
N LEU A 259 -8.34 -2.63 23.81
CA LEU A 259 -7.64 -2.06 22.66
C LEU A 259 -7.59 -3.02 21.48
N LEU A 260 -7.29 -4.29 21.72
CA LEU A 260 -7.27 -5.31 20.66
C LEU A 260 -8.63 -5.47 20.00
N LYS A 261 -9.71 -5.52 20.79
CA LYS A 261 -11.07 -5.61 20.26
C LYS A 261 -11.38 -4.44 19.33
N GLU A 262 -11.09 -3.22 19.77
CA GLU A 262 -11.32 -2.02 18.97
C GLU A 262 -10.44 -1.99 17.70
N VAL A 263 -9.19 -2.48 17.78
CA VAL A 263 -8.30 -2.64 16.61
C VAL A 263 -8.89 -3.63 15.60
N GLN A 264 -9.43 -4.77 16.06
CA GLN A 264 -10.06 -5.76 15.19
C GLN A 264 -11.31 -5.18 14.51
N GLU A 265 -12.16 -4.47 15.25
CA GLU A 265 -13.35 -3.82 14.70
C GLU A 265 -13.00 -2.71 13.70
N ALA A 266 -12.00 -1.87 14.02
CA ALA A 266 -11.54 -0.82 13.13
C ALA A 266 -11.00 -1.37 11.80
N LEU A 267 -10.17 -2.42 11.86
CA LEU A 267 -9.54 -3.02 10.68
C LEU A 267 -10.50 -3.89 9.87
N ALA A 268 -11.61 -4.35 10.45
CA ALA A 268 -12.69 -4.99 9.72
C ALA A 268 -13.36 -4.03 8.71
N GLY A 269 -13.32 -2.72 8.97
CA GLY A 269 -13.78 -1.67 8.05
C GLY A 269 -12.89 -1.49 6.79
N GLY A 270 -11.75 -2.18 6.75
CA GLY A 270 -10.79 -2.15 5.64
C GLY A 270 -9.68 -1.13 5.83
N LEU A 271 -8.52 -1.42 5.24
CA LEU A 271 -7.31 -0.61 5.33
C LEU A 271 -6.77 -0.26 3.94
N GLY A 272 -6.30 0.98 3.76
CA GLY A 272 -5.70 1.45 2.51
C GLY A 272 -6.69 2.16 1.59
N ALA A 273 -6.42 2.12 0.29
CA ALA A 273 -7.24 2.78 -0.73
C ALA A 273 -8.36 1.86 -1.23
N ARG A 274 -9.47 2.49 -1.65
CA ARG A 274 -10.63 1.82 -2.28
C ARG A 274 -11.35 0.80 -1.38
N THR A 275 -11.36 1.03 -0.07
CA THR A 275 -12.09 0.20 0.90
C THR A 275 -13.58 0.12 0.60
N SER A 276 -14.19 1.20 0.08
CA SER A 276 -15.59 1.20 -0.37
C SER A 276 -15.90 0.25 -1.54
N LEU A 277 -14.89 -0.15 -2.31
CA LEU A 277 -15.00 -1.14 -3.39
C LEU A 277 -14.61 -2.55 -2.92
N GLY A 278 -14.39 -2.74 -1.61
CA GLY A 278 -14.01 -4.03 -1.02
C GLY A 278 -12.51 -4.34 -1.02
N TYR A 279 -11.64 -3.37 -1.30
CA TYR A 279 -10.18 -3.55 -1.15
C TYR A 279 -9.77 -3.45 0.32
N GLY A 280 -8.67 -4.11 0.66
CA GLY A 280 -8.01 -3.96 1.94
C GLY A 280 -8.77 -4.55 3.13
N ILE A 281 -9.64 -5.53 2.90
CA ILE A 281 -10.29 -6.27 4.00
C ILE A 281 -9.26 -7.21 4.61
N LEU A 282 -9.06 -7.11 5.93
CA LEU A 282 -8.06 -7.84 6.69
C LEU A 282 -8.72 -8.73 7.74
N GLU A 283 -8.24 -9.96 7.89
CA GLU A 283 -8.49 -10.79 9.06
C GLU A 283 -7.39 -10.52 10.10
N VAL A 284 -7.77 -10.06 11.29
CA VAL A 284 -6.83 -9.66 12.34
C VAL A 284 -6.83 -10.68 13.48
N LYS A 285 -5.65 -11.24 13.79
CA LYS A 285 -5.45 -12.21 14.86
C LYS A 285 -4.35 -11.75 15.80
N LEU A 286 -4.57 -11.88 17.10
CA LEU A 286 -3.50 -11.66 18.08
C LEU A 286 -2.55 -12.85 18.02
N ASP A 287 -1.27 -12.58 17.77
CA ASP A 287 -0.28 -13.65 17.72
C ASP A 287 0.29 -13.89 19.12
N ASN A 288 0.83 -12.84 19.74
CA ASN A 288 1.46 -12.88 21.06
C ASN A 288 1.36 -11.48 21.70
N PHE A 289 1.26 -11.43 23.02
CA PHE A 289 1.53 -10.22 23.81
C PHE A 289 2.64 -10.52 24.82
N ARG A 290 3.54 -9.56 25.07
CA ARG A 290 4.65 -9.68 26.02
C ARG A 290 4.58 -8.52 26.97
N TRP A 291 4.66 -8.86 28.24
CA TRP A 291 4.72 -7.93 29.34
C TRP A 291 6.14 -7.93 29.88
N VAL A 292 6.74 -6.75 29.99
CA VAL A 292 7.93 -6.56 30.81
C VAL A 292 7.45 -5.75 32.00
N GLY A 293 7.28 -6.43 33.14
CA GLY A 293 6.97 -5.75 34.38
C GLY A 293 8.02 -4.72 34.68
N VAL A 294 7.59 -3.46 34.77
CA VAL A 294 8.36 -2.41 35.43
C VAL A 294 8.08 -2.51 36.92
#